data_AF-N6UH45-F1
#
_entry.id   AF-N6UH45-F1
#
_cell.length_a   1.000
_cell.length_b   1.000
_cell.length_c   1.000
_cell.angle_alpha   90.00
_cell.angle_beta   90.00
_cell.angle_gamma   90.00
#
_symmetry.space_group_name_H-M   'P 1'
#
loop_
_entity.id
_entity.type
_entity.pdbx_description
1 polymer ?
#
loop_
_entity_poly.entity_id
_entity_poly.type
_entity_poly.pdbx_seq_one_letter_code
_entity_poly.pdbx_strand_id
1 'polypeptide(L)'
;MPTANIHPDSEHPIGKVLLPDGFLDVPSRDLLLRLLQVEPKQRLRSLRTLTTIAFFKGYNFEDVNKKKIKAKELLKTHYGEDYDKRNEATVSFDGFDEILISE
;
A
#
# COMPACT_ATOMS: atom_id res chain seq x y z
N MET A 1 5.13 -3.24 -32.92
CA MET A 1 4.08 -2.66 -32.07
C MET A 1 2.90 -3.61 -32.07
N PRO A 2 2.59 -4.34 -30.99
CA PRO A 2 1.32 -5.05 -30.87
C PRO A 2 0.36 -4.20 -30.03
N THR A 3 -0.74 -3.78 -30.64
CA THR A 3 -1.89 -3.18 -29.97
C THR A 3 -2.64 -4.25 -29.20
N ALA A 4 -2.73 -4.11 -27.88
CA ALA A 4 -3.57 -4.96 -27.05
C ALA A 4 -5.05 -4.63 -27.33
N ASN A 5 -5.73 -5.54 -28.01
CA ASN A 5 -7.19 -5.51 -28.14
C ASN A 5 -7.81 -5.81 -26.77
N ILE A 6 -8.32 -4.77 -26.10
CA ILE A 6 -9.14 -4.92 -24.90
C ILE A 6 -10.58 -5.15 -25.37
N HIS A 7 -11.06 -6.37 -25.22
CA HIS A 7 -12.45 -6.76 -25.50
C HIS A 7 -13.37 -6.16 -24.41
N PRO A 8 -14.54 -5.59 -24.74
CA PRO A 8 -15.40 -4.88 -23.77
C PRO A 8 -16.25 -5.79 -22.86
N ASP A 9 -16.05 -7.11 -22.89
CA ASP A 9 -16.86 -8.10 -22.14
C ASP A 9 -16.00 -9.08 -21.33
N SER A 10 -15.09 -8.57 -20.50
CA SER A 10 -14.57 -9.39 -19.40
C SER A 10 -15.49 -9.20 -18.21
N GLU A 11 -16.36 -10.17 -17.97
CA GLU A 11 -17.11 -10.33 -16.73
C GLU A 11 -16.10 -10.40 -15.57
N HIS A 12 -15.80 -9.26 -14.97
CA HIS A 12 -14.97 -9.21 -13.78
C HIS A 12 -15.82 -9.77 -12.65
N PRO A 13 -15.40 -10.85 -11.95
CA PRO A 13 -16.14 -11.35 -10.81
C PRO A 13 -16.21 -10.24 -9.77
N ILE A 14 -17.40 -9.70 -9.58
CA ILE A 14 -17.75 -8.71 -8.56
C ILE A 14 -17.24 -9.27 -7.22
N GLY A 15 -16.13 -8.74 -6.71
CA GLY A 15 -15.56 -9.17 -5.42
C GLY A 15 -14.09 -9.59 -5.39
N LYS A 16 -13.36 -9.65 -6.51
CA LYS A 16 -11.91 -9.96 -6.51
C LYS A 16 -11.07 -8.74 -6.88
N VAL A 17 -10.16 -8.35 -5.98
CA VAL A 17 -9.14 -7.33 -6.28
C VAL A 17 -8.06 -7.95 -7.16
N LEU A 18 -7.83 -7.32 -8.32
CA LEU A 18 -6.74 -7.65 -9.21
C LEU A 18 -5.58 -6.71 -8.93
N LEU A 19 -4.43 -7.29 -8.60
CA LEU A 19 -3.18 -6.54 -8.47
C LEU A 19 -2.37 -6.72 -9.75
N PRO A 20 -1.66 -5.67 -10.22
CA PRO A 20 -0.77 -5.79 -11.36
C PRO A 20 0.26 -6.91 -11.16
N ASP A 21 0.47 -7.70 -12.22
CA ASP A 21 1.46 -8.76 -12.23
C ASP A 21 2.88 -8.20 -12.46
N GLY A 22 3.89 -8.85 -11.88
CA GLY A 22 5.31 -8.56 -12.15
C GLY A 22 6.00 -7.51 -11.26
N PHE A 23 5.28 -6.68 -10.51
CA PHE A 23 5.87 -5.60 -9.69
C PHE A 23 5.99 -5.91 -8.20
N LEU A 24 5.30 -6.94 -7.71
CA LEU A 24 5.20 -7.26 -6.29
C LEU A 24 5.80 -8.64 -6.01
N ASP A 25 6.64 -8.72 -4.99
CA ASP A 25 7.04 -9.99 -4.41
C ASP A 25 5.86 -10.66 -3.69
N VAL A 26 5.96 -11.98 -3.52
CA VAL A 26 4.87 -12.81 -2.97
C VAL A 26 4.36 -12.31 -1.62
N PRO A 27 5.22 -11.95 -0.64
CA PRO A 27 4.77 -11.39 0.64
C PRO A 27 3.98 -10.08 0.50
N SER A 28 4.43 -9.16 -0.35
CA SER A 28 3.72 -7.88 -0.58
C SER A 28 2.37 -8.11 -1.25
N ARG A 29 2.30 -9.01 -2.22
CA ARG A 29 1.05 -9.40 -2.87
C ARG A 29 0.05 -10.00 -1.87
N ASP A 30 0.48 -10.93 -1.02
CA ASP A 30 -0.38 -11.52 0.02
C ASP A 30 -0.92 -10.45 0.99
N LEU A 31 -0.06 -9.56 1.47
CA LEU A 31 -0.47 -8.45 2.34
C LEU A 31 -1.56 -7.58 1.68
N LEU A 32 -1.33 -7.15 0.44
CA LEU A 32 -2.25 -6.28 -0.29
C LEU A 32 -3.58 -6.97 -0.58
N LEU A 33 -3.59 -8.24 -0.98
CA LEU A 33 -4.82 -9.00 -1.20
C LEU A 33 -5.67 -9.14 0.07
N ARG A 34 -5.05 -9.18 1.25
CA ARG A 34 -5.76 -9.23 2.55
C ARG A 34 -6.27 -7.86 3.00
N LEU A 35 -5.48 -6.80 2.78
CA LEU A 35 -5.86 -5.43 3.12
C LEU A 35 -6.98 -4.90 2.21
N LEU A 36 -6.97 -5.30 0.94
CA LEU A 36 -7.91 -4.83 -0.07
C LEU A 36 -9.09 -5.81 -0.27
N GLN A 37 -9.33 -6.74 0.67
CA GLN A 37 -10.53 -7.58 0.60
C GLN A 37 -11.80 -6.73 0.51
N VAL A 38 -12.64 -7.09 -0.47
CA VAL A 38 -13.92 -6.41 -0.74
C VAL A 38 -14.86 -6.57 0.45
N GLU A 39 -15.01 -7.79 0.95
CA GLU A 39 -15.81 -8.09 2.15
C GLU A 39 -15.08 -7.62 3.42
N PRO A 40 -15.62 -6.65 4.18
CA PRO A 40 -14.94 -6.10 5.36
C PRO A 40 -14.68 -7.14 6.45
N LYS A 41 -15.53 -8.16 6.58
CA LYS A 41 -15.34 -9.23 7.58
C LYS A 41 -14.12 -10.10 7.29
N GLN A 42 -13.72 -10.20 6.02
CA GLN A 42 -12.55 -10.97 5.58
C GLN A 42 -11.29 -10.10 5.48
N ARG A 43 -11.44 -8.77 5.54
CA ARG A 43 -10.33 -7.83 5.52
C ARG A 43 -9.46 -7.96 6.75
N LEU A 44 -8.14 -7.87 6.53
CA LEU A 44 -7.18 -7.82 7.61
C LEU A 44 -7.48 -6.63 8.53
N ARG A 45 -7.83 -6.91 9.79
CA ARG A 45 -8.36 -5.92 10.74
C ARG A 45 -7.63 -5.84 12.08
N SER A 46 -6.66 -6.73 12.31
CA SER A 46 -5.97 -6.83 13.59
C SER A 46 -4.48 -6.61 13.41
N LEU A 47 -3.91 -5.71 14.21
CA LEU A 47 -2.47 -5.49 14.28
C LEU A 47 -1.72 -6.77 14.66
N ARG A 48 -2.30 -7.60 15.53
CA ARG A 48 -1.71 -8.88 15.90
C ARG A 48 -1.59 -9.83 14.71
N THR A 49 -2.58 -9.83 13.83
CA THR A 49 -2.52 -10.65 12.60
C THR A 49 -1.56 -10.01 11.60
N LEU A 50 -1.55 -8.68 11.49
CA LEU A 50 -0.63 -7.94 10.62
C LEU A 50 0.84 -8.29 10.92
N THR A 51 1.23 -8.34 12.20
CA THR A 51 2.61 -8.64 12.58
C THR A 51 3.06 -10.07 12.25
N THR A 52 2.12 -10.99 12.01
CA THR A 52 2.42 -12.39 11.65
C THR A 52 2.58 -12.61 10.14
N ILE A 53 2.27 -11.61 9.31
CA ILE A 53 2.35 -11.73 7.86
C ILE A 53 3.80 -11.79 7.40
N ALA A 54 4.08 -12.63 6.40
CA ALA A 54 5.43 -12.86 5.87
C ALA A 54 6.13 -11.57 5.42
N PHE A 55 5.38 -10.57 4.95
CA PHE A 55 5.90 -9.24 4.60
C PHE A 55 6.67 -8.59 5.77
N PHE A 56 6.21 -8.77 7.00
CA PHE A 56 6.85 -8.21 8.20
C PHE A 56 7.84 -9.17 8.86
N LYS A 57 8.21 -10.27 8.21
CA LYS A 57 9.18 -11.21 8.78
C LYS A 57 10.53 -10.51 8.99
N GLY A 58 11.02 -10.50 10.23
CA GLY A 58 12.26 -9.83 10.60
C GLY A 58 12.10 -8.34 10.95
N TYR A 59 10.89 -7.78 10.83
CA TYR A 59 10.61 -6.42 11.29
C TYR A 59 10.38 -6.39 12.81
N ASN A 60 11.14 -5.55 13.53
CA ASN A 60 11.02 -5.44 14.98
C ASN A 60 9.96 -4.41 15.38
N PHE A 61 8.72 -4.88 15.57
CA PHE A 61 7.62 -4.04 16.06
C PHE A 61 7.85 -3.46 17.46
N GLU A 62 8.65 -4.10 18.31
CA GLU A 62 8.93 -3.56 19.65
C GLU A 62 9.76 -2.27 19.59
N ASP A 63 10.72 -2.21 18.67
CA ASP A 63 11.57 -1.02 18.52
C ASP A 63 10.75 0.17 18.00
N VAL A 64 9.75 -0.08 17.16
CA VAL A 64 8.77 0.92 16.73
C VAL A 64 7.95 1.42 17.92
N ASN A 65 7.38 0.49 18.69
CA ASN A 65 6.55 0.84 19.86
C ASN A 65 7.34 1.62 20.92
N LYS A 66 8.63 1.30 21.08
CA LYS A 66 9.56 1.99 21.98
C LYS A 66 10.17 3.26 21.36
N LYS A 67 9.75 3.66 20.15
CA LYS A 67 10.27 4.82 19.39
C LYS A 67 11.79 4.82 19.20
N LYS A 68 12.41 3.64 19.14
CA LYS A 68 13.84 3.49 18.86
C LYS A 68 14.18 3.68 17.39
N ILE A 69 13.18 3.56 16.51
CA ILE A 69 13.30 3.79 15.07
C ILE A 69 12.77 5.20 14.78
N LYS A 70 13.64 6.10 14.31
CA LYS A 70 13.20 7.38 13.76
C LYS A 70 12.81 7.18 12.30
N ALA A 71 11.55 7.47 11.98
CA ALA A 71 11.03 7.33 10.62
C ALA A 71 11.89 8.06 9.58
N LYS A 72 12.37 9.27 9.89
CA LYS A 72 13.25 10.04 8.99
C LYS A 72 14.54 9.30 8.64
N GLU A 73 15.20 8.68 9.62
CA GLU A 73 16.45 7.94 9.40
C GLU A 73 16.20 6.68 8.56
N LEU A 74 15.09 5.98 8.82
CA LEU A 74 14.68 4.82 8.03
C LEU A 74 14.37 5.20 6.58
N LEU A 75 13.65 6.29 6.35
CA LEU A 75 13.32 6.77 5.01
C LEU A 75 14.57 7.22 4.23
N LYS A 76 15.51 7.92 4.88
CA LYS A 76 16.81 8.26 4.27
C LYS A 76 17.61 7.03 3.87
N THR A 77 17.59 5.99 4.70
CA THR A 77 18.28 4.72 4.41
C THR A 77 17.74 4.06 3.14
N HIS A 78 16.41 4.10 2.92
CA HIS A 78 15.78 3.44 1.78
C HIS A 78 15.68 4.30 0.51
N TYR A 79 15.51 5.61 0.64
CA TYR A 79 15.25 6.52 -0.48
C TYR A 79 16.39 7.51 -0.76
N GLY A 80 17.44 7.52 0.08
CA GLY A 80 18.60 8.40 -0.01
C GLY A 80 18.49 9.67 0.83
N GLU A 81 19.63 10.34 1.06
CA GLU A 81 19.73 11.57 1.87
C GLU A 81 18.88 12.73 1.36
N ASP A 82 18.65 12.80 0.04
CA ASP A 82 17.81 13.83 -0.58
C ASP A 82 16.30 13.52 -0.50
N TYR A 83 15.88 12.54 0.31
CA TYR A 83 14.45 12.26 0.56
C TYR A 83 13.71 13.51 1.09
N ASP A 84 14.33 14.25 2.01
CA ASP A 84 13.70 15.44 2.61
C ASP A 84 13.46 16.53 1.55
N LYS A 85 14.39 16.72 0.61
CA LYS A 85 14.27 17.72 -0.46
C LYS A 85 13.18 17.40 -1.49
N ARG A 86 12.84 16.11 -1.65
CA ARG A 86 11.76 15.66 -2.54
C ARG A 86 10.37 15.85 -1.92
N ASN A 87 10.27 15.87 -0.59
CA ASN A 87 9.00 16.08 0.12
C ASN A 87 8.78 17.54 0.54
N GLU A 88 9.81 18.40 0.45
CA GLU A 88 9.64 19.86 0.52
C GLU A 88 8.90 20.44 -0.68
N ALA A 89 8.63 19.61 -1.70
CA ALA A 89 7.59 19.94 -2.66
C ALA A 89 6.26 20.01 -1.90
N THR A 90 5.85 21.23 -1.60
CA THR A 90 4.47 21.67 -1.36
C THR A 90 3.62 21.32 -2.59
N VAL A 91 3.57 20.05 -2.98
CA VAL A 91 2.61 19.56 -3.95
C VAL A 91 1.29 19.59 -3.20
N SER A 92 0.65 20.75 -3.23
CA SER A 92 -0.78 20.85 -3.04
C SER A 92 -1.38 19.82 -3.99
N PHE A 93 -2.00 18.78 -3.44
CA PHE A 93 -2.80 17.88 -4.24
C PHE A 93 -4.12 18.61 -4.48
N ASP A 94 -4.09 19.59 -5.38
CA ASP A 94 -5.25 20.40 -5.74
C ASP A 94 -6.36 19.43 -6.17
N GLY A 95 -7.47 19.44 -5.40
CA GLY A 95 -8.61 18.54 -5.59
C GLY A 95 -8.75 17.37 -4.61
N PHE A 96 -7.84 17.17 -3.64
CA PHE A 96 -8.06 16.17 -2.58
C PHE A 96 -9.19 16.58 -1.62
N ASP A 97 -9.26 17.88 -1.28
CA ASP A 97 -10.25 18.42 -0.35
C ASP A 97 -11.57 18.80 -1.02
N GLU A 98 -11.69 18.69 -2.35
CA GLU A 98 -12.85 19.21 -3.10
C GLU A 98 -14.03 18.23 -3.24
N ILE A 99 -13.97 17.02 -2.68
CA ILE A 99 -15.08 16.07 -2.82
C ILE A 99 -15.44 15.42 -1.48
N LEU A 100 -16.39 16.03 -0.77
CA LEU A 100 -17.58 15.41 -0.17
C LEU A 100 -18.25 16.41 0.80
N ILE A 101 -19.11 17.28 0.28
CA ILE A 101 -20.47 17.58 0.77
C ILE A 101 -21.12 18.45 -0.33
N SER A 102 -22.04 17.86 -1.07
CA SER A 102 -23.10 18.59 -1.74
C SER A 102 -24.37 17.84 -1.37
N GLU A 103 -25.20 18.46 -0.54
CA GLU A 103 -26.56 18.02 -0.21
C GLU A 103 -27.46 18.02 -1.44
#